data_AF-A0A8K0G206-F1
#
_entry.id   AF-A0A8K0G206-F1
#
_cell.length_a   1.000
_cell.length_b   1.000
_cell.length_c   1.000
_cell.angle_alpha   90.00
_cell.angle_beta   90.00
_cell.angle_gamma   90.00
#
_symmetry.space_group_name_H-M   'P 1'
#
loop_
_entity.id
_entity.type
_entity.pdbx_description
1 polymer ?
#
loop_
_entity_poly.entity_id
_entity_poly.type
_entity_poly.pdbx_seq_one_letter_code
_entity_poly.pdbx_strand_id
1 'polypeptide(L)'
;MSKFLKGKMGFNKTLLMAAKLHKVFVYGTLKKQEPNHHWFSKDNIGYHKFICDAETIQKYPLIIGTRYNIPFLLYSPGVGSHVKGEVYEVDDRVLSNLDILEDHPNYYIREQHTIKCLDGRGDSIEAWIYFIKNFKPDLLKQQMFENYSSNGSHGLQYVARYDRDQNYNVKSDILL
;
A
#
# COMPACT_ATOMS: atom_id res chain seq x y z
N MET A 1 -15.34 6.41 66.73
CA MET A 1 -16.41 6.95 65.87
C MET A 1 -15.82 7.99 64.94
N SER A 2 -15.68 7.69 63.64
CA SER A 2 -15.67 8.61 62.48
C SER A 2 -15.11 7.81 61.28
N LYS A 3 -15.99 7.12 60.54
CA LYS A 3 -16.49 7.49 59.20
C LYS A 3 -15.43 7.49 58.08
N PHE A 4 -15.44 6.38 57.34
CA PHE A 4 -15.55 6.29 55.88
C PHE A 4 -14.87 7.36 55.02
N LEU A 5 -13.91 6.92 54.19
CA LEU A 5 -13.79 7.32 52.77
C LEU A 5 -13.14 6.17 51.99
N LYS A 6 -13.98 5.32 51.38
CA LYS A 6 -13.57 4.39 50.31
C LYS A 6 -13.37 5.21 49.03
N GLY A 7 -12.12 5.51 48.68
CA GLY A 7 -11.78 5.96 47.34
C GLY A 7 -11.90 4.78 46.37
N LYS A 8 -12.99 4.73 45.60
CA LYS A 8 -13.05 3.89 44.40
C LYS A 8 -12.03 4.44 43.42
N MET A 9 -10.92 3.73 43.25
CA MET A 9 -10.02 3.92 42.13
C MET A 9 -10.77 3.46 40.88
N GLY A 10 -11.47 4.40 40.25
CA GLY A 10 -12.03 4.19 38.93
C GLY A 10 -10.87 3.92 37.99
N PHE A 11 -10.66 2.65 37.64
CA PHE A 11 -9.91 2.32 36.45
C PHE A 11 -10.61 3.05 35.30
N ASN A 12 -9.98 4.11 34.80
CA ASN A 12 -10.41 4.76 33.58
C ASN A 12 -10.38 3.69 32.50
N LYS A 13 -11.58 3.23 32.15
CA LYS A 13 -11.87 2.29 31.08
C LYS A 13 -11.70 3.03 29.75
N THR A 14 -10.53 3.65 29.54
CA THR A 14 -10.03 3.88 28.18
C THR A 14 -9.67 2.50 27.68
N LEU A 15 -10.70 1.87 27.11
CA LEU A 15 -10.66 0.59 26.45
C LEU A 15 -9.36 0.52 25.64
N LEU A 16 -8.38 -0.27 26.10
CA LEU A 16 -7.34 -0.79 25.21
C LEU A 16 -8.12 -1.61 24.16
N MET A 17 -8.58 -0.95 23.10
CA MET A 17 -9.01 -1.67 21.92
C MET A 17 -7.72 -2.29 21.39
N ALA A 18 -7.64 -3.62 21.43
CA ALA A 18 -6.57 -4.32 20.73
C ALA A 18 -6.54 -3.78 19.30
N ALA A 19 -5.39 -3.27 18.87
CA ALA A 19 -5.26 -2.68 17.54
C ALA A 19 -5.69 -3.71 16.50
N LYS A 20 -6.58 -3.33 15.58
CA LYS A 20 -7.01 -4.25 14.53
C LYS A 20 -5.84 -4.47 13.58
N LEU A 21 -5.56 -5.73 13.29
CA LEU A 21 -4.52 -6.10 12.33
C LEU A 21 -5.13 -6.29 10.95
N HIS A 22 -4.41 -5.83 9.95
CA HIS A 22 -4.79 -5.87 8.55
C HIS A 22 -3.66 -6.49 7.74
N LYS A 23 -3.99 -7.19 6.66
CA LYS A 23 -3.01 -7.61 5.67
C LYS A 23 -3.04 -6.62 4.50
N VAL A 24 -1.88 -6.17 4.07
CA VAL A 24 -1.71 -5.26 2.93
C VAL A 24 -0.72 -5.87 1.97
N PHE A 25 -1.09 -5.95 0.70
CA PHE A 25 -0.22 -6.33 -0.39
C PHE A 25 0.34 -5.07 -1.06
N VAL A 26 1.66 -4.96 -1.11
CA VAL A 26 2.38 -3.84 -1.74
C VAL A 26 3.18 -4.34 -2.94
N TYR A 27 3.08 -3.64 -4.07
CA TYR A 27 3.70 -4.02 -5.35
C TYR A 27 4.71 -2.98 -5.86
N GLY A 28 4.66 -1.76 -5.31
CA GLY A 28 5.40 -0.60 -5.81
C GLY A 28 6.46 -0.10 -4.83
N THR A 29 6.51 1.22 -4.66
CA THR A 29 7.53 1.92 -3.85
C THR A 29 7.56 1.56 -2.36
N LEU A 30 6.55 0.86 -1.86
CA LEU A 30 6.43 0.43 -0.46
C LEU A 30 7.14 -0.90 -0.17
N LYS A 31 7.52 -1.68 -1.19
CA LYS A 31 8.23 -2.94 -0.98
C LYS A 31 9.57 -2.74 -0.27
N LYS A 32 10.11 -3.79 0.34
CA LYS A 32 11.44 -3.75 0.94
C LYS A 32 12.47 -3.27 -0.09
N GLN A 33 13.39 -2.41 0.36
CA GLN A 33 14.43 -1.78 -0.48
C GLN A 33 13.92 -0.77 -1.51
N GLU A 34 12.61 -0.51 -1.58
CA GLU A 34 12.05 0.55 -2.42
C GLU A 34 11.91 1.89 -1.67
N PRO A 35 11.85 3.04 -2.38
CA PRO A 35 12.06 4.36 -1.79
C PRO A 35 11.12 4.75 -0.65
N ASN A 36 9.88 4.25 -0.64
CA ASN A 36 8.86 4.61 0.35
C ASN A 36 8.68 3.56 1.46
N HIS A 37 9.51 2.52 1.53
CA HIS A 37 9.39 1.47 2.56
C HIS A 37 9.37 2.04 3.99
N HIS A 38 10.06 3.17 4.21
CA HIS A 38 10.09 3.86 5.50
C HIS A 38 8.71 4.28 6.04
N TRP A 39 7.67 4.34 5.20
CA TRP A 39 6.30 4.68 5.63
C TRP A 39 5.68 3.68 6.59
N PHE A 40 6.11 2.41 6.56
CA PHE A 40 5.70 1.42 7.56
C PHE A 40 6.10 1.83 8.99
N SER A 41 7.18 2.61 9.14
CA SER A 41 7.71 3.08 10.43
C SER A 41 7.63 4.61 10.59
N LYS A 42 6.81 5.32 9.80
CA LYS A 42 6.79 6.79 9.73
C LYS A 42 6.74 7.50 11.09
N ASP A 43 5.90 7.00 12.00
CA ASP A 43 5.68 7.61 13.31
C ASP A 43 6.44 6.91 14.45
N ASN A 44 7.21 5.85 14.17
CA ASN A 44 7.88 4.98 15.16
C ASN A 44 6.97 4.33 16.24
N ILE A 45 5.64 4.37 16.07
CA ILE A 45 4.66 3.91 17.09
C ILE A 45 3.63 2.93 16.47
N GLY A 46 3.89 2.40 15.28
CA GLY A 46 3.01 1.47 14.58
C GLY A 46 3.58 0.05 14.47
N TYR A 47 2.71 -0.96 14.48
CA TYR A 47 3.08 -2.35 14.22
C TYR A 47 3.02 -2.65 12.72
N HIS A 48 4.09 -3.25 12.21
CA HIS A 48 4.11 -3.91 10.92
C HIS A 48 5.00 -5.14 10.94
N LYS A 49 4.66 -6.13 10.11
CA LYS A 49 5.41 -7.37 9.99
C LYS A 49 5.31 -7.92 8.57
N PHE A 50 6.44 -8.19 7.94
CA PHE A 50 6.49 -8.94 6.68
C PHE A 50 5.94 -10.37 6.86
N ILE A 51 5.10 -10.81 5.93
CA ILE A 51 4.44 -12.11 5.96
C ILE A 51 4.99 -13.05 4.88
N CYS A 52 4.94 -12.64 3.62
CA CYS A 52 5.42 -13.45 2.49
C CYS A 52 5.70 -12.57 1.26
N ASP A 53 6.61 -13.02 0.41
CA ASP A 53 6.60 -12.62 -1.00
C ASP A 53 5.35 -13.21 -1.65
N ALA A 54 4.75 -12.47 -2.59
CA ALA A 54 3.41 -12.77 -3.07
C ALA A 54 3.18 -12.31 -4.51
N GLU A 55 2.11 -12.82 -5.12
CA GLU A 55 1.61 -12.33 -6.41
C GLU A 55 0.08 -12.22 -6.43
N THR A 56 -0.43 -11.32 -7.27
CA THR A 56 -1.88 -11.23 -7.53
C THR A 56 -2.38 -12.49 -8.25
N ILE A 57 -3.50 -13.05 -7.79
CA ILE A 57 -4.14 -14.18 -8.50
C ILE A 57 -4.70 -13.71 -9.84
N GLN A 58 -5.38 -12.57 -9.85
CA GLN A 58 -5.84 -11.94 -11.08
C GLN A 58 -4.70 -11.19 -11.75
N LYS A 59 -4.67 -11.17 -13.09
CA LYS A 59 -3.73 -10.34 -13.85
C LYS A 59 -4.14 -8.87 -13.79
N TYR A 60 -3.17 -7.99 -13.61
CA TYR A 60 -3.36 -6.55 -13.67
C TYR A 60 -2.24 -5.84 -14.47
N PRO A 61 -2.54 -4.71 -15.12
CA PRO A 61 -1.54 -3.81 -15.64
C PRO A 61 -0.83 -3.08 -14.49
N LEU A 62 0.44 -3.40 -14.28
CA LEU A 62 1.35 -2.56 -13.51
C LEU A 62 2.20 -1.77 -14.48
N ILE A 63 2.08 -0.45 -14.47
CA ILE A 63 2.84 0.47 -15.34
C ILE A 63 3.74 1.37 -14.50
N ILE A 64 4.76 1.96 -15.13
CA ILE A 64 5.52 3.08 -14.59
C ILE A 64 5.11 4.32 -15.38
N GLY A 65 4.38 5.23 -14.74
CA GLY A 65 3.81 6.40 -15.40
C GLY A 65 4.33 7.72 -14.85
N THR A 66 3.86 8.82 -15.46
CA THR A 66 4.23 10.22 -15.16
C THR A 66 5.71 10.52 -15.38
N ARG A 67 6.07 11.81 -15.40
CA ARG A 67 7.49 12.22 -15.41
C ARG A 67 8.28 11.91 -14.14
N TYR A 68 7.60 11.38 -13.11
CA TYR A 68 8.18 11.04 -11.81
C TYR A 68 8.31 9.54 -11.58
N ASN A 69 8.07 8.73 -12.62
CA ASN A 69 8.28 7.29 -12.65
C ASN A 69 7.57 6.56 -11.50
N ILE A 70 6.29 6.85 -11.32
CA ILE A 70 5.48 6.29 -10.24
C ILE A 70 4.86 4.97 -10.73
N PRO A 71 4.93 3.87 -9.93
CA PRO A 71 4.25 2.64 -10.28
C PRO A 71 2.73 2.75 -10.04
N PHE A 72 1.95 2.35 -11.03
CA PHE A 72 0.49 2.31 -10.96
C PHE A 72 -0.03 0.91 -11.26
N LEU A 73 -0.80 0.34 -10.34
CA LEU A 73 -1.61 -0.82 -10.61
C LEU A 73 -3.00 -0.36 -11.06
N LEU A 74 -3.28 -0.51 -12.35
CA LEU A 74 -4.54 -0.10 -12.94
C LEU A 74 -5.60 -1.17 -12.70
N TYR A 75 -6.81 -0.79 -12.31
CA TYR A 75 -7.91 -1.74 -12.12
C TYR A 75 -8.47 -2.18 -13.49
N SER A 76 -7.75 -3.08 -14.16
CA SER A 76 -8.18 -3.74 -15.40
C SER A 76 -7.96 -5.26 -15.27
N PRO A 77 -8.84 -5.96 -14.53
CA PRO A 77 -8.71 -7.40 -14.31
C PRO A 77 -8.55 -8.17 -15.62
N GLY A 78 -7.52 -9.01 -15.70
CA GLY A 78 -7.27 -9.92 -16.83
C GLY A 78 -6.24 -9.40 -17.83
N VAL A 79 -5.84 -8.14 -17.71
CA VAL A 79 -4.80 -7.50 -18.51
C VAL A 79 -3.47 -7.55 -17.76
N GLY A 80 -2.34 -7.59 -18.48
CA GLY A 80 -1.01 -7.54 -17.87
C GLY A 80 -0.55 -8.88 -17.28
N SER A 81 -0.08 -8.85 -16.04
CA SER A 81 0.64 -9.97 -15.40
C SER A 81 0.09 -10.28 -14.01
N HIS A 82 0.45 -11.44 -13.46
CA HIS A 82 0.36 -11.68 -12.02
C HIS A 82 1.41 -10.79 -11.36
N VAL A 83 0.97 -9.71 -10.72
CA VAL A 83 1.88 -8.69 -10.22
C VAL A 83 2.52 -9.17 -8.94
N LYS A 84 3.85 -9.16 -8.92
CA LYS A 84 4.67 -9.55 -7.77
C LYS A 84 4.77 -8.42 -6.75
N GLY A 85 4.75 -8.82 -5.49
CA GLY A 85 4.84 -7.91 -4.37
C GLY A 85 5.05 -8.64 -3.05
N GLU A 86 4.69 -7.97 -1.97
CA GLU A 86 4.94 -8.42 -0.61
C GLU A 86 3.67 -8.22 0.22
N VAL A 87 3.37 -9.17 1.11
CA VAL A 87 2.28 -9.03 2.08
C VAL A 87 2.85 -8.64 3.44
N TYR A 88 2.28 -7.61 4.03
CA TYR A 88 2.57 -7.17 5.39
C TYR A 88 1.31 -7.26 6.26
N GLU A 89 1.50 -7.61 7.53
CA GLU A 89 0.52 -7.36 8.57
C GLU A 89 0.79 -5.99 9.18
N VAL A 90 -0.25 -5.17 9.36
CA VAL A 90 -0.14 -3.80 9.87
C VAL A 90 -1.26 -3.51 10.84
N ASP A 91 -1.04 -2.63 11.81
CA ASP A 91 -2.13 -2.08 12.63
C ASP A 91 -2.88 -0.95 11.90
N ASP A 92 -3.97 -0.49 12.53
CA ASP A 92 -4.79 0.64 12.03
C ASP A 92 -3.96 1.92 11.78
N ARG A 93 -2.92 2.15 12.58
CA ARG A 93 -2.09 3.36 12.49
C ARG A 93 -1.20 3.31 11.27
N VAL A 94 -0.50 2.21 11.05
CA VAL A 94 0.32 2.00 9.85
C VAL A 94 -0.56 2.00 8.61
N LEU A 95 -1.73 1.35 8.64
CA LEU A 95 -2.67 1.38 7.51
C LEU A 95 -3.11 2.82 7.15
N SER A 96 -3.43 3.64 8.15
CA SER A 96 -3.76 5.06 7.96
C SER A 96 -2.60 5.87 7.36
N ASN A 97 -1.36 5.60 7.78
CA ASN A 97 -0.18 6.22 7.17
C ASN A 97 -0.03 5.84 5.69
N LEU A 98 -0.30 4.58 5.33
CA LEU A 98 -0.32 4.15 3.94
C LEU A 98 -1.46 4.81 3.15
N ASP A 99 -2.66 4.94 3.73
CA ASP A 99 -3.78 5.64 3.10
C ASP A 99 -3.43 7.12 2.81
N ILE A 100 -2.72 7.80 3.71
CA ILE A 100 -2.21 9.17 3.51
C ILE A 100 -1.17 9.21 2.38
N LEU A 101 -0.24 8.25 2.35
CA LEU A 101 0.73 8.16 1.27
C LEU A 101 0.00 7.97 -0.06
N GLU A 102 -0.91 7.03 -0.16
CA GLU A 102 -1.58 6.68 -1.42
C GLU A 102 -2.74 7.65 -1.78
N ASP A 103 -2.97 8.67 -0.94
CA ASP A 103 -4.06 9.65 -1.07
C ASP A 103 -5.40 8.93 -1.31
N HIS A 104 -5.66 7.92 -0.49
CA HIS A 104 -6.90 7.16 -0.49
C HIS A 104 -8.03 7.95 0.18
N PRO A 105 -9.27 8.00 -0.38
CA PRO A 105 -9.73 7.38 -1.64
C PRO A 105 -9.67 8.30 -2.87
N ASN A 106 -8.95 9.43 -2.82
CA ASN A 106 -8.97 10.46 -3.86
C ASN A 106 -8.06 10.16 -5.06
N TYR A 107 -7.06 9.29 -4.91
CA TYR A 107 -6.15 8.91 -5.99
C TYR A 107 -6.09 7.40 -6.17
N TYR A 108 -5.59 6.69 -5.16
CA TYR A 108 -5.70 5.23 -5.12
C TYR A 108 -6.92 4.80 -4.30
N ILE A 109 -7.55 3.71 -4.72
CA ILE A 109 -8.66 3.08 -4.00
C ILE A 109 -8.17 1.75 -3.47
N ARG A 110 -8.29 1.56 -2.16
CA ARG A 110 -7.92 0.33 -1.47
C ARG A 110 -9.07 -0.67 -1.44
N GLU A 111 -8.84 -1.90 -1.88
CA GLU A 111 -9.81 -3.00 -1.87
C GLU A 111 -9.18 -4.32 -1.40
N GLN A 112 -9.98 -5.23 -0.87
CA GLN A 112 -9.50 -6.55 -0.47
C GLN A 112 -9.54 -7.51 -1.65
N HIS A 113 -8.42 -8.19 -1.87
CA HIS A 113 -8.29 -9.24 -2.87
C HIS A 113 -7.59 -10.45 -2.26
N THR A 114 -7.90 -11.64 -2.79
CA THR A 114 -7.13 -12.85 -2.49
C THR A 114 -5.79 -12.79 -3.24
N ILE A 115 -4.70 -12.89 -2.48
CA ILE A 115 -3.32 -12.81 -2.93
C ILE A 115 -2.65 -14.14 -2.65
N LYS A 116 -1.85 -14.64 -3.60
CA LYS A 116 -1.15 -15.92 -3.48
C LYS A 116 0.24 -15.69 -2.89
N CYS A 117 0.57 -16.35 -1.79
CA CYS A 117 1.94 -16.35 -1.26
C CYS A 117 2.85 -17.23 -2.13
N LEU A 118 4.11 -16.80 -2.27
CA LEU A 118 5.16 -17.46 -3.05
C LEU A 118 6.15 -18.24 -2.17
N ASP A 119 5.75 -18.60 -0.95
CA ASP A 119 6.56 -19.34 0.03
C ASP A 119 6.60 -20.87 -0.20
N GLY A 120 6.08 -21.34 -1.33
CA GLY A 120 6.05 -22.75 -1.71
C GLY A 120 4.90 -23.57 -1.09
N ARG A 121 4.10 -22.99 -0.18
CA ARG A 121 2.96 -23.68 0.44
C ARG A 121 1.67 -23.60 -0.38
N GLY A 122 1.60 -22.63 -1.30
CA GLY A 122 0.41 -22.38 -2.11
C GLY A 122 -0.72 -21.69 -1.33
N ASP A 123 -0.43 -21.18 -0.13
CA ASP A 123 -1.39 -20.46 0.69
C ASP A 123 -1.82 -19.16 0.00
N SER A 124 -3.08 -18.77 0.23
CA SER A 124 -3.63 -17.50 -0.23
C SER A 124 -4.17 -16.70 0.94
N ILE A 125 -3.98 -15.38 0.90
CA ILE A 125 -4.34 -14.45 1.97
C ILE A 125 -5.23 -13.37 1.39
N GLU A 126 -6.30 -13.02 2.09
CA GLU A 126 -7.07 -11.80 1.80
C GLU A 126 -6.29 -10.58 2.29
N ALA A 127 -5.92 -9.69 1.37
CA ALA A 127 -5.13 -8.51 1.68
C ALA A 127 -5.67 -7.28 0.96
N TRP A 128 -5.52 -6.12 1.60
CA TRP A 128 -5.75 -4.84 0.98
C TRP A 128 -4.73 -4.53 -0.09
N ILE A 129 -5.17 -3.98 -1.21
CA ILE A 129 -4.34 -3.56 -2.34
C ILE A 129 -4.83 -2.21 -2.86
N TYR A 130 -3.91 -1.33 -3.22
CA TYR A 130 -4.22 0.01 -3.76
C TYR A 130 -4.27 -0.02 -5.29
N PHE A 131 -5.37 0.46 -5.88
CA PHE A 131 -5.55 0.52 -7.32
C PHE A 131 -5.83 1.94 -7.80
N ILE A 132 -5.43 2.24 -9.03
CA ILE A 132 -6.04 3.34 -9.79
C ILE A 132 -7.26 2.79 -10.54
N LYS A 133 -8.45 3.32 -10.24
CA LYS A 133 -9.71 2.87 -10.87
C LYS A 133 -10.20 3.74 -12.01
N ASN A 134 -10.06 5.06 -11.88
CA ASN A 134 -10.47 6.01 -12.91
C ASN A 134 -9.23 6.47 -13.68
N PHE A 135 -8.87 5.77 -14.75
CA PHE A 135 -7.64 6.06 -15.50
C PHE A 135 -7.88 6.23 -17.00
N LYS A 136 -6.99 6.98 -17.66
CA LYS A 136 -7.04 7.16 -19.12
C LYS A 136 -6.80 5.83 -19.85
N PRO A 137 -7.65 5.43 -20.81
CA PRO A 137 -7.50 4.15 -21.51
C PRO A 137 -6.14 3.95 -22.22
N ASP A 138 -5.52 5.03 -22.70
CA ASP A 138 -4.22 4.96 -23.38
C ASP A 138 -3.09 4.44 -22.51
N LEU A 139 -3.23 4.47 -21.18
CA LEU A 139 -2.25 3.90 -20.26
C LEU A 139 -2.11 2.39 -20.43
N LEU A 140 -3.13 1.69 -20.96
CA LEU A 140 -3.06 0.26 -21.26
C LEU A 140 -2.15 -0.06 -22.46
N LYS A 141 -1.67 0.95 -23.20
CA LYS A 141 -0.70 0.79 -24.28
C LYS A 141 0.75 0.89 -23.79
N GLN A 142 0.97 1.29 -22.54
CA GLN A 142 2.31 1.42 -21.98
C GLN A 142 2.94 0.06 -21.69
N GLN A 143 4.26 0.05 -21.51
CA GLN A 143 4.97 -1.11 -21.01
C GLN A 143 4.40 -1.51 -19.64
N MET A 144 4.05 -2.79 -19.53
CA MET A 144 3.57 -3.39 -18.28
C MET A 144 4.69 -4.22 -17.66
N PHE A 145 4.70 -4.25 -16.33
CA PHE A 145 5.71 -4.92 -15.53
C PHE A 145 5.08 -6.01 -14.69
N GLU A 146 5.78 -7.13 -14.52
CA GLU A 146 5.39 -8.15 -13.55
C GLU A 146 5.84 -7.78 -12.14
N ASN A 147 6.99 -7.12 -12.01
CA ASN A 147 7.60 -6.75 -10.75
C ASN A 147 8.25 -5.37 -10.88
N TYR A 148 7.85 -4.42 -10.05
CA TYR A 148 8.44 -3.08 -10.05
C TYR A 148 9.76 -3.05 -9.25
N SER A 149 10.73 -2.28 -9.73
CA SER A 149 11.79 -1.75 -8.88
C SER A 149 12.24 -0.38 -9.35
N SER A 150 12.46 0.57 -8.44
CA SER A 150 12.97 1.90 -8.81
C SER A 150 14.32 1.84 -9.51
N ASN A 151 15.14 0.82 -9.20
CA ASN A 151 16.47 0.62 -9.81
C ASN A 151 16.44 -0.52 -10.84
N GLY A 152 15.27 -0.82 -11.40
CA GLY A 152 15.11 -1.84 -12.42
C GLY A 152 15.81 -1.50 -13.74
N SER A 153 15.99 -2.50 -14.61
CA SER A 153 16.66 -2.37 -15.90
C SER A 153 15.99 -1.42 -16.90
N HIS A 154 14.77 -0.96 -16.60
CA HIS A 154 14.06 0.06 -17.38
C HIS A 154 14.68 1.46 -17.24
N GLY A 155 15.53 1.72 -16.24
CA GLY A 155 16.20 3.03 -16.05
C GLY A 155 15.28 4.18 -15.62
N LEU A 156 14.04 3.86 -15.23
CA LEU A 156 13.02 4.83 -14.81
C LEU A 156 13.00 4.93 -13.27
N GLN A 157 13.95 5.68 -12.71
CA GLN A 157 14.07 5.83 -11.25
C GLN A 157 12.96 6.72 -10.68
N TYR A 158 12.34 6.29 -9.58
CA TYR A 158 11.28 7.02 -8.89
C TYR A 158 11.76 8.38 -8.37
N VAL A 159 10.93 9.41 -8.55
CA VAL A 159 11.16 10.75 -8.02
C VAL A 159 10.26 10.98 -6.79
N ALA A 160 10.89 11.23 -5.64
CA ALA A 160 10.19 11.45 -4.38
C ALA A 160 9.33 12.71 -4.39
N ARG A 161 8.24 12.73 -3.60
CA ARG A 161 7.27 13.84 -3.60
C ARG A 161 7.88 15.22 -3.34
N TYR A 162 8.91 15.29 -2.50
CA TYR A 162 9.59 16.54 -2.15
C TYR A 162 10.49 17.08 -3.27
N ASP A 163 10.87 16.25 -4.25
CA ASP A 163 11.68 16.64 -5.42
C ASP A 163 10.82 17.02 -6.64
N ARG A 164 9.49 16.94 -6.53
CA ARG A 164 8.57 17.21 -7.65
C ARG A 164 8.27 18.69 -7.77
N ASP A 165 7.97 19.13 -9.00
CA ASP A 165 7.35 20.43 -9.24
C ASP A 165 5.96 20.47 -8.58
N GLN A 166 5.81 21.34 -7.59
CA GLN A 166 4.59 21.49 -6.80
C GLN A 166 3.44 22.13 -7.60
N ASN A 167 3.75 22.79 -8.72
CA ASN A 167 2.73 23.36 -9.62
C ASN A 167 2.20 22.34 -10.63
N TYR A 168 2.81 21.15 -10.70
CA TYR A 168 2.43 20.11 -11.64
C TYR A 168 1.40 19.15 -11.03
N ASN A 169 0.23 19.06 -11.64
CA ASN A 169 -0.79 18.09 -11.24
C ASN A 169 -0.47 16.70 -11.79
N VAL A 170 0.30 15.91 -11.05
CA VAL A 170 0.65 14.52 -11.39
C VAL A 170 -0.57 13.65 -11.71
N LYS A 171 -1.68 13.85 -10.98
CA LYS A 171 -2.90 13.05 -11.17
C LYS A 171 -3.47 13.23 -12.57
N SER A 172 -3.28 14.41 -13.17
CA SER A 172 -3.79 14.70 -14.52
C SER A 172 -3.15 13.85 -15.61
N ASP A 173 -2.00 13.22 -15.38
CA ASP A 173 -1.40 12.26 -16.33
C ASP A 173 -2.16 10.94 -16.36
N ILE A 174 -2.73 10.56 -15.23
CA ILE A 174 -3.25 9.22 -14.97
C ILE A 174 -4.77 9.19 -15.01
N LEU A 175 -5.42 10.11 -14.31
CA LEU A 175 -6.87 10.11 -14.14
C LEU A 175 -7.58 10.58 -15.41
N LEU A 176 -8.75 9.98 -15.66
CA LEU A 176 -9.68 10.39 -16.70
C LEU A 176 -10.41 11.68 -16.29
#